data_AF-A0A1S1WZW0-F1
#
_entry.id   AF-A0A1S1WZW0-F1
#
_cell.length_a   1.000
_cell.length_b   1.000
_cell.length_c   1.000
_cell.angle_alpha   90.00
_cell.angle_beta   90.00
_cell.angle_gamma   90.00
#
_symmetry.space_group_name_H-M   'P 1'
#
loop_
_entity.id
_entity.type
_entity.pdbx_description
1 polymer ?
#
loop_
_entity_poly.entity_id
_entity_poly.type
_entity_poly.pdbx_seq_one_letter_code
_entity_poly.pdbx_strand_id
1 'polypeptide(L)'
;MTEGGLAELINSLEPLAQQTLEVARNHERRRFVELYRRQEAYTQQLLKRLEAGERQSLNAEQRDTLRRVLALRGQIQQQMAGWAEQLKHELQALRQSSKLNRQYKL
;
A
#
# COMPACT_ATOMS: atom_id res chain seq x y z
N MET A 1 12.87 -26.60 -2.81
CA MET A 1 12.74 -25.52 -3.81
C MET A 1 13.08 -24.23 -3.08
N THR A 2 14.27 -23.67 -3.32
CA THR A 2 14.74 -22.46 -2.63
C THR A 2 13.92 -21.27 -3.10
N GLU A 3 12.92 -20.92 -2.30
CA GLU A 3 12.27 -19.61 -2.34
C GLU A 3 13.36 -18.53 -2.35
N GLY A 4 13.23 -17.56 -3.26
CA GLY A 4 14.16 -16.44 -3.40
C GLY A 4 14.63 -15.89 -2.06
N GLY A 5 15.95 -15.70 -1.93
CA GLY A 5 16.59 -15.31 -0.67
C GLY A 5 16.04 -13.98 -0.11
N LEU A 6 16.31 -13.70 1.18
CA LEU A 6 15.93 -12.42 1.82
C LEU A 6 16.35 -11.19 0.98
N ALA A 7 17.50 -11.28 0.31
CA ALA A 7 17.97 -10.26 -0.62
C ALA A 7 17.01 -10.02 -1.79
N GLU A 8 16.52 -11.08 -2.45
CA GLU A 8 15.59 -10.96 -3.58
C GLU A 8 14.24 -10.40 -3.15
N LEU A 9 13.77 -10.79 -1.96
CA LEU A 9 12.55 -10.24 -1.37
C LEU A 9 12.68 -8.73 -1.12
N ILE A 10 13.81 -8.29 -0.56
CA ILE A 10 14.09 -6.86 -0.32
C ILE A 10 14.22 -6.09 -1.63
N ASN A 11 14.94 -6.64 -2.61
CA ASN A 11 15.13 -6.01 -3.92
C ASN A 11 13.83 -5.90 -4.71
N SER A 12 12.88 -6.80 -4.47
CA SER A 12 11.56 -6.75 -5.12
C SER A 12 10.60 -5.74 -4.46
N LEU A 13 10.81 -5.40 -3.19
CA LEU A 13 9.90 -4.54 -2.43
C LEU A 13 9.99 -3.06 -2.84
N GLU A 14 11.18 -2.55 -3.13
CA GLU A 14 11.35 -1.14 -3.54
C GLU A 14 10.64 -0.80 -4.87
N PRO A 15 10.89 -1.51 -5.99
CA PRO A 15 10.20 -1.21 -7.25
C PRO A 15 8.69 -1.44 -7.14
N LEU A 16 8.26 -2.45 -6.38
CA LEU A 16 6.83 -2.68 -6.13
C LEU A 16 6.20 -1.52 -5.36
N ALA A 17 6.86 -1.01 -4.31
CA ALA A 17 6.39 0.14 -3.55
C ALA A 17 6.34 1.42 -4.39
N GLN A 18 7.32 1.64 -5.27
CA GLN A 18 7.32 2.77 -6.20
C GLN A 18 6.14 2.68 -7.18
N GLN A 19 5.90 1.52 -7.79
CA GLN A 19 4.76 1.30 -8.68
C GLN A 19 3.43 1.48 -7.95
N THR A 20 3.27 0.94 -6.73
CA THR A 20 2.06 1.12 -5.93
C THR A 20 1.81 2.61 -5.64
N LEU A 21 2.85 3.37 -5.32
CA LEU A 21 2.73 4.81 -5.07
C LEU A 21 2.35 5.58 -6.33
N GLU A 22 2.92 5.24 -7.48
CA GLU A 22 2.60 5.85 -8.76
C GLU A 22 1.12 5.66 -9.12
N VAL A 23 0.61 4.42 -9.05
CA VAL A 23 -0.80 4.15 -9.33
C VAL A 23 -1.73 4.80 -8.29
N ALA A 24 -1.26 4.98 -7.05
CA ALA A 24 -1.98 5.75 -6.04
C ALA A 24 -2.09 7.23 -6.42
N ARG A 25 -1.00 7.85 -6.89
CA ARG A 25 -1.03 9.25 -7.34
C ARG A 25 -1.93 9.43 -8.57
N ASN A 26 -1.95 8.44 -9.47
CA ASN A 26 -2.78 8.47 -10.68
C ASN A 26 -4.25 8.08 -10.44
N HIS A 27 -4.66 7.81 -9.19
CA HIS A 27 -6.03 7.39 -8.84
C HIS A 27 -6.51 6.12 -9.58
N GLU A 28 -5.59 5.25 -10.00
CA GLU A 28 -5.86 3.97 -10.67
C GLU A 28 -6.33 2.92 -9.65
N ARG A 29 -7.51 3.11 -9.04
CA ARG A 29 -7.97 2.35 -7.86
C ARG A 29 -7.89 0.82 -8.01
N ARG A 30 -8.28 0.25 -9.16
CA ARG A 30 -8.25 -1.22 -9.36
C ARG A 30 -6.82 -1.75 -9.30
N ARG A 31 -5.93 -1.13 -10.07
CA ARG A 31 -4.51 -1.49 -10.13
C ARG A 31 -3.79 -1.25 -8.81
N PHE A 32 -4.16 -0.17 -8.12
CA PHE A 32 -3.69 0.10 -6.77
C PHE A 32 -3.99 -1.05 -5.82
N VAL A 33 -5.24 -1.53 -5.78
CA VAL A 33 -5.64 -2.61 -4.86
C VAL A 33 -4.84 -3.89 -5.13
N GLU A 34 -4.60 -4.22 -6.39
CA GLU A 34 -3.80 -5.40 -6.77
C GLU A 34 -2.34 -5.27 -6.32
N LEU A 35 -1.69 -4.16 -6.65
CA LEU A 35 -0.29 -3.91 -6.29
C LEU A 35 -0.11 -3.78 -4.78
N TYR A 36 -1.02 -3.10 -4.09
CA TYR A 36 -1.01 -2.96 -2.64
C TYR A 36 -1.13 -4.31 -1.94
N ARG A 37 -2.06 -5.18 -2.37
CA ARG A 37 -2.19 -6.55 -1.81
C ARG A 37 -0.92 -7.36 -1.99
N ARG A 38 -0.29 -7.27 -3.16
CA ARG A 38 0.99 -7.95 -3.43
C ARG A 38 2.10 -7.40 -2.52
N GLN A 39 2.15 -6.09 -2.34
CA GLN A 39 3.12 -5.44 -1.46
C GLN A 39 2.92 -5.86 0.01
N GLU A 40 1.67 -5.96 0.49
CA GLU A 40 1.38 -6.45 1.84
C GLU A 40 1.81 -7.92 2.01
N ALA A 41 1.56 -8.78 1.03
CA ALA A 41 1.99 -10.17 1.09
C ALA A 41 3.53 -10.28 1.20
N TYR A 42 4.29 -9.51 0.43
CA TYR A 42 5.76 -9.51 0.48
C TYR A 42 6.27 -8.90 1.79
N THR A 43 5.58 -7.87 2.29
CA THR A 43 5.91 -7.25 3.59
C THR A 43 5.71 -8.24 4.72
N GLN A 44 4.63 -9.04 4.71
CA GLN A 44 4.41 -10.10 5.69
C GLN A 44 5.48 -11.19 5.63
N GLN A 45 5.89 -11.62 4.43
CA GLN A 45 6.99 -12.57 4.27
C GLN A 45 8.30 -12.01 4.82
N LEU A 46 8.59 -10.73 4.56
CA LEU A 46 9.77 -10.06 5.07
C LEU A 46 9.75 -10.03 6.60
N LEU A 47 8.65 -9.63 7.21
CA LEU A 47 8.51 -9.58 8.67
C LEU A 47 8.76 -10.94 9.31
N LYS A 48 8.17 -12.03 8.76
CA LYS A 48 8.39 -13.40 9.24
C LYS A 48 9.88 -13.80 9.21
N ARG A 49 10.59 -13.48 8.13
CA ARG A 49 12.03 -13.78 8.01
C ARG A 49 12.88 -12.95 8.97
N LEU A 50 12.54 -11.67 9.15
CA LEU A 50 13.23 -10.81 10.10
C LEU A 50 13.00 -11.27 11.55
N GLU A 51 11.80 -11.72 11.90
CA GLU A 51 11.45 -12.32 13.19
C GLU A 51 12.17 -13.66 13.44
N ALA A 52 12.42 -14.43 12.37
CA ALA A 52 13.22 -15.66 12.42
C ALA A 52 14.73 -15.42 12.63
N GLY A 53 15.16 -14.17 12.82
CA GLY A 53 16.55 -13.83 13.14
C GLY A 53 17.40 -13.41 11.93
N GLU A 54 16.85 -13.45 10.71
CA GLU A 54 17.58 -13.07 9.50
C GLU A 54 17.87 -11.56 9.42
N ARG A 55 17.41 -10.76 10.40
CA ARG A 55 17.77 -9.35 10.50
C ARG A 55 19.29 -9.13 10.61
N GLN A 56 20.01 -10.06 11.23
CA GLN A 56 21.45 -9.93 11.45
C GLN A 56 22.27 -10.18 10.17
N SER A 57 21.72 -10.94 9.21
CA SER A 57 22.37 -11.21 7.92
C SER A 57 22.20 -10.09 6.89
N LEU A 58 21.43 -9.04 7.23
CA LEU A 58 21.25 -7.87 6.36
C LEU A 58 22.54 -7.05 6.24
N ASN A 59 22.98 -6.84 5.01
CA ASN A 59 24.06 -5.90 4.70
C ASN A 59 23.57 -4.43 4.74
N ALA A 60 24.50 -3.47 4.59
CA ALA A 60 24.17 -2.05 4.66
C ALA A 60 23.20 -1.60 3.56
N GLU A 61 23.43 -2.05 2.32
CA GLU A 61 22.59 -1.73 1.16
C GLU A 61 21.14 -2.21 1.34
N GLN A 62 20.96 -3.45 1.81
CA GLN A 62 19.63 -4.01 2.10
C GLN A 62 18.91 -3.22 3.19
N ARG A 63 19.62 -2.77 4.23
CA ARG A 63 19.04 -1.91 5.27
C ARG A 63 18.61 -0.56 4.69
N ASP A 64 19.39 0.02 3.79
CA ASP A 64 19.04 1.27 3.11
C ASP A 64 17.85 1.10 2.16
N THR A 65 17.77 -0.01 1.42
CA THR A 65 16.60 -0.36 0.62
C THR A 65 15.35 -0.49 1.49
N LEU A 66 15.43 -1.16 2.65
CA LEU A 66 14.31 -1.25 3.58
C LEU A 66 13.87 0.12 4.12
N ARG A 67 14.81 1.03 4.42
CA ARG A 67 14.48 2.41 4.82
C ARG A 67 13.72 3.15 3.71
N ARG A 68 14.15 3.00 2.45
CA ARG A 68 13.45 3.58 1.28
C ARG A 68 12.05 2.98 1.12
N VAL A 69 11.91 1.66 1.25
CA VAL A 69 10.60 0.98 1.23
C VAL A 69 9.67 1.52 2.32
N LEU A 70 10.17 1.70 3.55
CA LEU A 70 9.37 2.26 4.65
C LEU A 70 8.89 3.68 4.35
N ALA A 71 9.76 4.53 3.79
CA ALA A 71 9.39 5.88 3.39
C ALA A 71 8.30 5.88 2.29
N LEU A 72 8.42 5.01 1.29
CA LEU A 72 7.42 4.83 0.24
C LEU A 72 6.08 4.35 0.81
N ARG A 73 6.11 3.39 1.74
CA ARG A 73 4.90 2.91 2.43
C ARG A 73 4.20 4.03 3.20
N GLY A 74 4.94 4.90 3.88
CA GLY A 74 4.39 6.08 4.53
C GLY A 74 3.65 7.00 3.54
N GLN A 75 4.23 7.24 2.36
CA GLN A 75 3.56 8.03 1.31
C GLN A 75 2.30 7.35 0.77
N ILE A 76 2.33 6.03 0.56
CA ILE A 76 1.16 5.25 0.12
C ILE A 76 0.02 5.37 1.15
N GLN A 77 0.34 5.25 2.44
CA GLN A 77 -0.64 5.41 3.52
C GLN A 77 -1.26 6.81 3.54
N GLN A 78 -0.48 7.86 3.27
CA GLN A 78 -1.01 9.22 3.13
C GLN A 78 -1.98 9.34 1.95
N GLN A 79 -1.68 8.74 0.80
CA GLN A 79 -2.61 8.70 -0.34
C GLN A 79 -3.92 7.99 0.01
N MET A 80 -3.83 6.84 0.69
CA MET A 80 -5.00 6.11 1.15
C MET A 80 -5.86 6.92 2.12
N ALA A 81 -5.24 7.64 3.06
CA ALA A 81 -5.96 8.51 3.99
C ALA A 81 -6.71 9.63 3.26
N GLY A 82 -6.08 10.26 2.25
CA GLY A 82 -6.73 11.26 1.41
C GLY A 82 -7.95 10.70 0.68
N TRP A 83 -7.83 9.51 0.09
CA TRP A 83 -8.96 8.84 -0.56
C TRP A 83 -10.09 8.47 0.39
N ALA A 84 -9.77 8.04 1.62
CA ALA A 84 -10.78 7.71 2.61
C ALA A 84 -11.61 8.95 2.99
N GLU A 85 -10.97 10.11 3.14
CA GLU A 85 -11.67 11.37 3.42
C GLU A 85 -12.55 11.80 2.22
N GLN A 86 -12.04 11.66 0.99
CA GLN A 86 -12.83 11.92 -0.21
C GLN A 86 -14.08 11.02 -0.28
N LEU A 87 -13.91 9.71 -0.08
CA LEU A 87 -15.02 8.74 -0.07
C LEU A 87 -16.07 9.09 0.99
N LYS A 88 -15.63 9.53 2.17
CA LYS A 88 -16.53 9.97 3.24
C LYS A 88 -17.37 11.18 2.82
N HIS A 89 -16.78 12.17 2.15
CA HIS A 89 -17.51 13.32 1.61
C HIS A 89 -18.49 12.90 0.50
N GLU A 90 -18.08 12.03 -0.42
CA GLU A 90 -18.94 11.50 -1.48
C GLU A 90 -20.15 10.76 -0.91
N LEU A 91 -19.94 9.90 0.11
CA LEU A 91 -21.03 9.20 0.81
C LEU A 91 -22.00 10.15 1.52
N GLN A 92 -21.48 11.23 2.11
CA GLN A 92 -22.33 12.25 2.73
C GLN A 92 -23.21 12.95 1.69
N ALA A 93 -22.65 13.32 0.54
CA ALA A 93 -23.40 13.93 -0.56
C ALA A 93 -24.48 12.98 -1.11
N LEU A 94 -24.17 11.69 -1.28
CA LEU A 94 -25.14 10.66 -1.69
C LEU A 94 -26.28 10.51 -0.67
N ARG A 95 -25.97 10.55 0.63
CA ARG A 95 -26.98 10.50 1.70
C ARG A 95 -27.89 11.72 1.68
N GLN A 96 -27.32 12.91 1.49
CA GLN A 96 -28.10 14.16 1.37
C GLN A 96 -29.01 14.11 0.15
N SER A 97 -28.48 13.70 -1.01
CA SER A 97 -29.25 13.52 -2.24
C SER A 97 -30.38 12.52 -2.06
N SER A 98 -30.12 11.37 -1.42
CA SER A 98 -31.15 10.37 -1.11
C SER A 98 -32.25 10.91 -0.19
N LYS A 99 -31.89 11.74 0.81
CA LYS A 99 -32.86 12.38 1.70
C LYS A 99 -33.76 13.36 0.93
N LEU A 100 -33.16 14.20 0.08
CA LEU A 100 -33.91 15.12 -0.78
C LEU A 100 -34.84 14.34 -1.73
N ASN A 101 -34.34 13.30 -2.37
CA ASN A 101 -35.13 12.49 -3.30
C ASN A 101 -36.36 11.85 -2.62
N ARG A 102 -36.24 11.43 -1.35
CA ARG A 102 -37.40 10.94 -0.57
C ARG A 102 -38.39 12.03 -0.19
N GLN A 103 -37.95 13.28 -0.03
CA GLN A 103 -38.81 14.40 0.34
C GLN A 103 -39.55 15.00 -0.87
N TYR A 104 -38.97 14.90 -2.06
CA TYR A 104 -39.45 15.57 -3.27
C TYR A 104 -39.86 14.63 -4.41
N LYS A 105 -39.76 13.31 -4.24
CA LYS A 105 -40.52 12.38 -5.08
C LYS A 105 -41.97 12.34 -4.60
N LEU A 106 -42.84 12.97 -5.39
CA LEU A 106 -44.29 12.68 -5.42
C LEU A 106 -44.51 11.25 -5.92
#